data_AF-A0A7W1DVV5-F1
#
_entry.id   AF-A0A7W1DVV5-F1
#
_cell.length_a   1.000
_cell.length_b   1.000
_cell.length_c   1.000
_cell.angle_alpha   90.00
_cell.angle_beta   90.00
_cell.angle_gamma   90.00
#
_symmetry.space_group_name_H-M   'P 1'
#
loop_
_entity.id
_entity.type
_entity.pdbx_description
1 polymer ?
#
loop_
_entity_poly.entity_id
_entity_poly.type
_entity_poly.pdbx_seq_one_letter_code
_entity_poly.pdbx_strand_id
1 'polypeptide(L)'
;MRPLEISVGAAPFAEGSALITQGNTRLLCTASVEDRVPRWLVGRARGWVTAEYGMLPRATHQRTPREAQTGKQDGRTVEIQRLIGRSLRAVVDLEKLGERQIVLD
;
A
#
# COMPACT_ATOMS: atom_id res chain seq x y z
N MET A 1 -17.15 16.10 -7.63
CA MET A 1 -16.43 14.95 -7.02
C MET A 1 -17.48 13.91 -6.61
N ARG A 2 -17.21 12.61 -6.74
CA ARG A 2 -18.14 11.57 -6.23
C ARG A 2 -18.14 11.61 -4.69
N PRO A 3 -19.20 11.13 -4.01
CA PRO A 3 -19.24 11.06 -2.54
C PRO A 3 -18.03 10.30 -1.99
N LEU A 4 -17.38 10.86 -0.96
CA LEU A 4 -16.18 10.30 -0.31
C LEU A 4 -16.51 9.94 1.13
N GLU A 5 -16.17 8.72 1.53
CA GLU A 5 -16.25 8.22 2.90
C GLU A 5 -14.94 7.52 3.25
N ILE A 6 -14.45 7.76 4.47
CA ILE A 6 -13.24 7.13 5.00
C ILE A 6 -13.60 6.52 6.35
N SER A 7 -13.62 5.20 6.43
CA SER A 7 -13.85 4.46 7.67
C SER A 7 -12.52 3.92 8.19
N VAL A 8 -12.06 4.44 9.32
CA VAL A 8 -10.79 4.03 9.96
C VAL A 8 -10.96 2.76 10.78
N GLY A 9 -9.88 1.99 10.97
CA GLY A 9 -9.92 0.74 11.75
C GLY A 9 -10.59 -0.43 11.02
N ALA A 10 -10.58 -0.41 9.68
CA ALA A 10 -11.21 -1.44 8.85
C ALA A 10 -10.54 -2.83 8.92
N ALA A 11 -9.26 -2.89 9.32
CA ALA A 11 -8.52 -4.10 9.58
C ALA A 11 -7.95 -4.06 11.02
N PRO A 12 -8.42 -4.93 11.93
CA PRO A 12 -8.09 -4.84 13.36
C PRO A 12 -6.65 -5.26 13.70
N PHE A 13 -5.99 -5.98 12.80
CA PHE A 13 -4.63 -6.48 13.01
C PHE A 13 -3.54 -5.58 12.43
N ALA A 14 -3.90 -4.62 11.58
CA ALA A 14 -2.93 -3.66 11.04
C ALA A 14 -2.75 -2.51 12.03
N GLU A 15 -1.52 -2.00 12.20
CA GLU A 15 -1.26 -0.83 13.04
C GLU A 15 -2.03 0.40 12.57
N GLY A 16 -2.26 0.51 11.26
CA GLY A 16 -3.16 1.50 10.66
C GLY A 16 -4.02 0.87 9.57
N SER A 17 -5.30 1.22 9.52
CA SER A 17 -6.17 0.77 8.43
C SER A 17 -7.32 1.75 8.14
N ALA A 18 -7.72 1.80 6.87
CA ALA A 18 -8.88 2.57 6.43
C ALA A 18 -9.57 1.90 5.23
N LEU A 19 -10.90 1.89 5.24
CA LEU A 19 -11.73 1.61 4.08
C LEU A 19 -12.16 2.94 3.46
N ILE A 20 -11.62 3.25 2.29
CA ILE A 20 -11.90 4.46 1.54
C ILE A 20 -12.93 4.12 0.45
N THR A 21 -14.06 4.81 0.47
CA THR A 21 -15.13 4.67 -0.53
C THR A 21 -15.30 5.99 -1.28
N GLN A 22 -15.19 5.95 -2.61
CA GLN A 22 -15.46 7.09 -3.47
C GLN A 22 -16.46 6.72 -4.58
N GLY A 23 -17.74 6.95 -4.33
CA GLY A 23 -18.83 6.36 -5.12
C GLY A 23 -18.77 4.83 -5.10
N ASN A 24 -18.63 4.19 -6.26
CA ASN A 24 -18.51 2.73 -6.37
C ASN A 24 -17.08 2.20 -6.18
N THR A 25 -16.09 3.09 -6.15
CA THR A 25 -14.69 2.69 -5.93
C THR A 25 -14.48 2.48 -4.43
N ARG A 26 -14.05 1.28 -4.04
CA ARG A 26 -13.70 0.96 -2.65
C ARG A 26 -12.27 0.48 -2.59
N LEU A 27 -11.49 1.03 -1.67
CA LEU A 27 -10.11 0.63 -1.39
C LEU A 27 -9.99 0.32 0.09
N LEU A 28 -9.52 -0.88 0.41
CA LEU A 28 -9.01 -1.17 1.75
C LEU A 28 -7.53 -0.81 1.73
N CYS A 29 -7.11 0.04 2.66
CA CYS A 29 -5.72 0.41 2.85
C CYS A 29 -5.27 -0.07 4.22
N THR A 30 -4.16 -0.78 4.28
CA THR A 30 -3.50 -1.17 5.54
C THR A 30 -2.08 -0.63 5.60
N ALA A 31 -1.61 -0.33 6.80
CA ALA A 31 -0.24 0.05 7.08
C ALA A 31 0.30 -0.90 8.16
N SER A 32 1.37 -1.61 7.80
CA SER A 32 2.06 -2.55 8.66
C SER A 32 3.46 -2.03 9.00
N VAL A 33 3.85 -2.09 10.28
CA VAL A 33 5.19 -1.70 10.71
C VAL A 33 6.07 -2.95 10.84
N GLU A 34 7.22 -2.94 10.17
CA GLU A 34 8.24 -3.97 10.28
C GLU A 34 9.52 -3.39 10.89
N ASP A 35 10.07 -4.03 11.93
CA ASP A 35 11.38 -3.70 12.52
C ASP A 35 12.53 -4.24 11.67
N ARG A 36 12.50 -3.93 10.37
CA ARG A 36 13.56 -4.19 9.40
C ARG A 36 13.52 -3.11 8.32
N VAL A 37 14.61 -2.99 7.59
CA VAL A 37 14.69 -2.14 6.39
C VAL A 37 15.24 -2.94 5.21
N PRO A 38 15.07 -2.47 3.96
CA PRO A 38 15.71 -3.10 2.81
C PRO A 38 17.23 -3.20 3.00
N ARG A 39 17.84 -4.29 2.50
CA ARG A 39 19.27 -4.60 2.73
C ARG A 39 20.23 -3.45 2.41
N TRP A 40 19.92 -2.64 1.39
CA TRP A 40 20.74 -1.51 0.97
C TRP A 40 20.63 -0.28 1.89
N LEU A 41 19.68 -0.28 2.84
CA LEU A 41 19.41 0.79 3.80
C LEU A 41 19.83 0.44 5.24
N VAL A 42 20.20 -0.81 5.51
CA VAL A 42 20.67 -1.27 6.83
C VAL A 42 21.88 -0.46 7.29
N GLY A 43 21.88 -0.01 8.55
CA GLY A 43 22.98 0.76 9.15
C GLY A 43 23.02 2.24 8.75
N ARG A 44 21.98 2.73 8.06
CA ARG A 44 21.88 4.13 7.63
C ARG A 44 20.99 4.98 8.54
N ALA A 45 20.49 4.42 9.64
CA ALA A 45 19.60 5.11 10.58
C ALA A 45 18.40 5.79 9.90
N ARG A 46 17.89 5.17 8.83
CA ARG A 46 16.83 5.73 7.98
C ARG A 46 15.79 4.67 7.70
N GLY A 47 14.53 5.07 7.77
CA GLY A 47 13.39 4.22 7.52
C GLY A 47 13.00 4.15 6.06
N TRP A 48 12.04 3.28 5.78
CA TRP A 48 11.53 3.08 4.44
C TRP A 48 10.01 2.97 4.42
N VAL A 49 9.41 3.43 3.33
CA VAL A 49 7.97 3.23 3.07
C VAL A 49 7.87 2.56 1.72
N THR A 50 7.12 1.46 1.64
CA THR A 50 6.81 0.77 0.39
C THR A 50 5.32 0.48 0.30
N ALA A 51 4.85 0.15 -0.88
CA ALA A 51 3.44 -0.17 -1.10
C ALA A 51 3.30 -1.37 -2.03
N GLU A 52 2.38 -2.24 -1.67
CA GLU A 52 1.78 -3.23 -2.53
C GLU A 52 0.43 -2.71 -3.02
N TYR A 53 -0.03 -3.26 -4.13
CA TYR A 53 -1.32 -2.93 -4.71
C TYR A 53 -1.80 -4.19 -5.38
N GLY A 54 -3.06 -4.53 -5.13
CA GLY A 54 -3.71 -5.67 -5.72
C GLY A 54 -5.15 -5.34 -6.02
N MET A 55 -5.61 -5.76 -7.20
CA MET A 55 -7.01 -5.66 -7.56
C MET A 55 -7.67 -7.02 -7.42
N LEU A 56 -8.75 -7.11 -6.64
CA LEU A 56 -9.53 -8.34 -6.54
C LEU A 56 -10.09 -8.71 -7.93
N PRO A 57 -10.16 -10.01 -8.29
CA PRO A 57 -10.61 -10.50 -9.60
C PRO A 57 -11.94 -9.94 -10.12
N ARG A 58 -12.82 -9.44 -9.23
CA ARG A 58 -14.13 -8.89 -9.58
C ARG A 58 -14.32 -7.45 -9.10
N ALA A 59 -13.23 -6.68 -9.02
CA ALA A 59 -13.31 -5.25 -8.71
C ALA A 59 -13.75 -4.40 -9.92
N THR A 60 -13.69 -4.94 -11.14
CA THR A 60 -14.13 -4.28 -12.38
C THR A 60 -15.31 -5.02 -13.02
N HIS A 61 -15.87 -4.44 -14.10
CA HIS A 61 -17.02 -5.02 -14.81
C HIS A 61 -16.77 -6.43 -15.34
N GLN A 62 -15.55 -6.69 -15.82
CA GLN A 62 -15.10 -8.00 -16.29
C GLN A 62 -14.21 -8.65 -15.24
N ARG A 63 -14.24 -9.99 -15.16
CA ARG A 63 -13.38 -10.69 -14.20
C ARG A 63 -11.95 -10.66 -14.72
N THR A 64 -11.02 -10.15 -13.91
CA THR A 64 -9.58 -10.27 -14.15
C THR A 64 -9.03 -11.51 -13.46
N PRO A 65 -8.11 -12.28 -14.08
CA PRO A 65 -7.39 -13.35 -13.39
C PRO A 65 -6.59 -12.81 -12.20
N ARG A 66 -6.41 -13.62 -11.16
CA ARG A 66 -5.56 -13.24 -10.01
C ARG A 66 -4.10 -13.29 -10.44
N GLU A 67 -3.32 -12.24 -10.16
CA GLU A 67 -1.92 -12.15 -10.60
C GLU A 67 -1.04 -13.30 -10.09
N ALA A 68 -1.33 -13.82 -8.89
CA ALA A 68 -0.65 -15.01 -8.37
C ALA A 68 -0.81 -16.26 -9.26
N GLN A 69 -1.91 -16.36 -10.03
CA GLN A 69 -2.14 -17.47 -10.96
C GLN A 69 -1.42 -17.28 -12.30
N THR A 70 -1.13 -16.03 -12.68
CA THR A 70 -0.43 -15.71 -13.93
C THR A 70 1.09 -15.73 -13.79
N GLY A 71 1.61 -15.89 -12.57
CA GLY A 71 3.05 -16.01 -12.27
C GLY A 71 3.84 -14.72 -12.45
N LYS A 72 3.19 -13.61 -12.81
CA LYS A 72 3.79 -12.28 -12.97
C LYS A 72 2.78 -11.19 -12.62
N GLN A 73 3.28 -10.12 -12.00
CA GLN A 73 2.51 -8.89 -11.76
C GLN A 73 2.31 -8.13 -13.07
N ASP A 74 1.16 -7.47 -13.20
CA ASP A 74 0.89 -6.60 -14.35
C ASP A 74 1.73 -5.32 -14.28
N GLY A 75 2.10 -4.77 -15.44
CA GLY A 75 2.89 -3.55 -15.53
C GLY A 75 2.20 -2.36 -14.86
N ARG A 76 0.87 -2.29 -14.97
CA ARG A 76 0.05 -1.28 -14.28
C ARG A 76 0.12 -1.42 -12.77
N THR A 77 0.08 -2.65 -12.25
CA THR A 77 0.18 -2.92 -10.80
C THR A 77 1.51 -2.41 -10.27
N VAL A 78 2.62 -2.74 -10.94
CA VAL A 78 3.96 -2.28 -10.56
C VAL A 78 4.07 -0.75 -10.63
N GLU A 79 3.45 -0.11 -11.62
CA GLU A 79 3.44 1.35 -11.74
C GLU A 79 2.69 2.01 -10.57
N ILE A 80 1.50 1.50 -10.21
CA ILE A 80 0.69 2.02 -9.11
C ILE A 80 1.41 1.82 -7.76
N GLN A 81 2.00 0.65 -7.51
CA GLN A 81 2.81 0.40 -6.30
C GLN A 81 3.94 1.43 -6.15
N ARG A 82 4.67 1.67 -7.25
CA ARG A 82 5.76 2.67 -7.27
C ARG A 82 5.23 4.08 -7.05
N LEU A 83 4.07 4.42 -7.61
CA LEU A 83 3.43 5.72 -7.42
C LEU A 83 3.09 5.94 -5.95
N ILE A 84 2.34 5.01 -5.32
CA ILE A 84 1.94 5.12 -3.91
C ILE A 84 3.17 5.25 -3.01
N GLY A 85 4.17 4.37 -3.19
CA GLY A 85 5.39 4.42 -2.41
C GLY A 85 6.14 5.75 -2.56
N ARG A 86 6.24 6.31 -3.78
CA ARG A 86 6.88 7.61 -4.01
C ARG A 86 6.10 8.76 -3.36
N SER A 87 4.77 8.75 -3.48
CA SER A 87 3.90 9.78 -2.91
C SER A 87 4.01 9.84 -1.39
N LEU A 88 4.02 8.68 -0.71
CA LEU A 88 4.11 8.65 0.75
C LEU A 88 5.52 8.99 1.26
N ARG A 89 6.58 8.54 0.60
CA ARG A 89 7.95 8.93 0.97
C ARG A 89 8.21 10.43 0.85
N ALA A 90 7.43 11.16 0.05
CA ALA A 90 7.57 12.61 -0.08
C ALA A 90 7.03 13.39 1.14
N VAL A 91 6.16 12.77 1.96
CA VAL A 91 5.50 13.41 3.10
C VAL A 91 5.90 12.82 4.45
N VAL A 92 6.69 11.75 4.47
CA VAL A 92 7.19 11.09 5.69
C VAL A 92 8.63 11.46 5.95
N ASP A 93 8.94 11.86 7.18
CA ASP A 93 10.31 12.05 7.66
C ASP A 93 10.95 10.67 7.91
N LEU A 94 11.73 10.21 6.93
CA LEU A 94 12.37 8.90 6.98
C LEU A 94 13.52 8.81 7.99
N GLU A 95 14.09 9.93 8.43
CA GLU A 95 15.14 9.91 9.47
C GLU A 95 14.49 9.69 10.84
N LYS A 96 13.40 10.39 11.12
CA LYS A 96 12.63 10.20 12.36
C LYS A 96 11.92 8.85 12.46
N LEU A 97 11.63 8.22 11.32
CA LEU A 97 11.08 6.87 11.29
C LEU A 97 12.04 5.82 11.89
N GLY A 98 13.36 6.10 11.87
CA GLY A 98 14.39 5.16 12.32
C GLY A 98 14.51 3.95 11.40
N GLU A 99 15.25 2.91 11.81
CA GLU A 99 15.46 1.70 10.99
C GLU A 99 14.23 0.76 11.00
N ARG A 100 13.10 1.30 10.55
CA ARG A 100 11.84 0.59 10.39
C ARG A 100 11.29 0.78 8.98
N GLN A 101 10.48 -0.17 8.57
CA GLN A 101 9.78 -0.14 7.31
C GLN A 101 8.28 -0.07 7.55
N ILE A 102 7.58 0.80 6.81
CA ILE A 102 6.13 0.78 6.71
C ILE A 102 5.77 0.15 5.36
N VAL A 103 4.99 -0.93 5.41
CA VAL A 103 4.42 -1.60 4.24
C VAL A 103 2.96 -1.20 4.13
N LEU A 104 2.58 -0.64 2.99
CA LEU A 104 1.21 -0.28 2.66
C LEU A 104 0.62 -1.34 1.75
N ASP A 105 -0.63 -1.72 1.97
CA ASP A 105 -1.39 -2.61 1.08
C ASP A 105 -2.72 -1.97 0.65
#